data_AF-A0A816K329-F1
#
_entry.id   AF-A0A816K329-F1
#
_cell.length_a   1.000
_cell.length_b   1.000
_cell.length_c   1.000
_cell.angle_alpha   90.00
_cell.angle_beta   90.00
_cell.angle_gamma   90.00
#
_symmetry.space_group_name_H-M   'P 1'
#
loop_
_entity.id
_entity.type
_entity.pdbx_description
1 polymer ?
#
loop_
_entity_poly.entity_id
_entity_poly.type
_entity_poly.pdbx_seq_one_letter_code
_entity_poly.pdbx_strand_id
1 'polypeptide(L)'
;MQVWSIKCWLRGHEDSEDRVICEMVETMKEKFNKYWEEFSDILAIAAVLDPRLKFAFLEYCYNILDPDTAKLNLDYIRGKMVKLFGAYKKETSTTRASTSHAPRHSIPSGYDGFYAYFSQKIAGGSGKSPLDTYLDEPVVDMESFRSLDAVSYWKDNASRFKELSSMACDVLSIPLTTVASESSFSIGSRVLNKYRSCLLTTNVQALICARNWFRGFQEIGGEIELFYWILSRIYDSGLGSKQ
;
A
#
# COMPACT_ATOMS: atom_id res chain seq x y z
N MET A 1 2.53 0.53 -8.91
CA MET A 1 2.97 0.56 -10.32
C MET A 1 4.50 0.53 -10.47
N GLN A 2 5.26 1.32 -9.70
CA GLN A 2 6.73 1.39 -9.82
C GLN A 2 7.48 0.05 -9.61
N VAL A 3 7.03 -0.79 -8.67
CA VAL A 3 7.67 -2.11 -8.41
C VAL A 3 7.52 -3.07 -9.60
N TRP A 4 6.36 -3.05 -10.25
CA TRP A 4 6.10 -3.86 -11.44
C TRP A 4 6.98 -3.43 -12.62
N SER A 5 7.13 -2.12 -12.85
CA SER A 5 8.02 -1.62 -13.90
C SER A 5 9.48 -2.01 -13.67
N ILE A 6 9.95 -2.02 -12.41
CA ILE A 6 11.30 -2.50 -12.07
C ILE A 6 11.45 -3.97 -12.46
N LYS A 7 10.47 -4.82 -12.11
CA LYS A 7 10.49 -6.25 -12.46
C LYS A 7 10.52 -6.47 -13.98
N CYS A 8 9.69 -5.75 -14.73
CA CYS A 8 9.70 -5.83 -16.20
C CYS A 8 11.04 -5.38 -16.78
N TRP A 9 11.62 -4.31 -16.26
CA TRP A 9 12.90 -3.80 -16.72
C TRP A 9 14.03 -4.81 -16.50
N LEU A 10 14.12 -5.38 -15.29
CA LEU A 10 15.13 -6.40 -14.96
C LEU A 10 15.01 -7.63 -15.87
N ARG A 11 13.78 -8.11 -16.13
CA ARG A 11 13.54 -9.26 -17.01
C ARG A 11 13.93 -8.95 -18.46
N GLY A 12 13.67 -7.74 -18.94
CA GLY A 12 13.97 -7.35 -20.32
C GLY A 12 15.47 -7.17 -20.61
N HIS A 13 16.31 -7.06 -19.59
CA HIS A 13 17.76 -6.81 -19.73
C HIS A 13 18.63 -7.93 -19.16
N GLU A 14 18.03 -9.07 -18.81
CA GLU A 14 18.74 -10.24 -18.27
C GLU A 14 19.78 -10.79 -19.26
N ASP A 15 19.43 -10.81 -20.55
CA ASP A 15 20.30 -11.28 -21.63
C ASP A 15 20.92 -10.11 -22.43
N SER A 16 21.18 -8.97 -21.77
CA SER A 16 21.77 -7.80 -22.41
C SER A 16 23.17 -8.10 -22.97
N GLU A 17 23.45 -7.68 -24.21
CA GLU A 17 24.79 -7.79 -24.82
C GLU A 17 25.84 -6.92 -24.10
N ASP A 18 25.40 -5.84 -23.45
CA ASP A 18 26.27 -5.01 -22.61
C ASP A 18 26.54 -5.74 -21.28
N ARG A 19 27.80 -6.14 -21.09
CA ARG A 19 28.26 -6.86 -19.90
C ARG A 19 28.06 -6.08 -18.60
N VAL A 20 28.18 -4.75 -18.64
CA VAL A 20 27.96 -3.90 -17.46
C VAL A 20 26.49 -3.91 -17.07
N ILE A 21 25.60 -3.84 -18.06
CA ILE A 21 24.14 -3.92 -17.82
C ILE A 21 23.78 -5.31 -17.28
N CYS A 22 24.34 -6.37 -17.86
CA CYS A 22 24.09 -7.75 -17.43
C CYS A 22 24.53 -7.98 -15.96
N GLU A 23 25.78 -7.65 -15.61
CA GLU A 23 26.30 -7.75 -14.23
C GLU A 23 25.47 -6.90 -13.24
N MET A 24 25.00 -5.72 -13.67
CA MET A 24 24.12 -4.86 -12.87
C MET A 24 22.75 -5.49 -12.65
N VAL A 25 22.13 -6.05 -13.69
CA VAL A 25 20.82 -6.71 -13.62
C VAL A 25 20.87 -7.91 -12.68
N GLU A 26 21.91 -8.75 -12.75
CA GLU A 26 22.09 -9.87 -11.81
C GLU A 26 22.08 -9.38 -10.36
N THR A 27 22.93 -8.40 -10.04
CA THR A 27 23.03 -7.84 -8.68
C THR A 27 21.72 -7.20 -8.21
N MET A 28 21.03 -6.48 -9.09
CA MET A 28 19.75 -5.84 -8.78
C MET A 28 18.63 -6.86 -8.62
N LYS A 29 18.64 -7.94 -9.41
CA LYS A 29 17.65 -9.02 -9.37
C LYS A 29 17.77 -9.83 -8.09
N GLU A 30 18.96 -10.12 -7.60
CA GLU A 30 19.18 -10.75 -6.29
C GLU A 30 18.54 -9.95 -5.15
N LYS A 31 18.83 -8.64 -5.11
CA LYS A 31 18.22 -7.73 -4.12
C LYS A 31 16.71 -7.68 -4.27
N PHE A 32 16.23 -7.50 -5.51
CA PHE A 32 14.80 -7.43 -5.80
C PHE A 32 14.08 -8.70 -5.34
N ASN A 33 14.60 -9.89 -5.66
CA ASN A 33 13.99 -11.15 -5.29
C ASN A 33 13.86 -11.30 -3.78
N LYS A 34 14.90 -10.94 -3.02
CA LYS A 34 14.85 -10.95 -1.57
C LYS A 34 13.72 -10.06 -1.02
N TYR A 35 13.61 -8.83 -1.51
CA TYR A 35 12.51 -7.95 -1.12
C TYR A 35 11.15 -8.48 -1.60
N TRP A 36 11.10 -9.07 -2.79
CA TRP A 36 9.87 -9.58 -3.39
C TRP A 36 9.31 -10.78 -2.63
N GLU A 37 10.16 -11.72 -2.19
CA GLU A 37 9.74 -12.85 -1.36
C GLU A 37 9.10 -12.41 -0.04
N GLU A 38 9.61 -11.34 0.57
CA GLU A 38 9.12 -10.83 1.85
C GLU A 38 7.80 -10.04 1.73
N PHE A 39 7.61 -9.27 0.65
CA PHE A 39 6.51 -8.30 0.53
C PHE A 39 5.49 -8.60 -0.59
N SER A 40 5.67 -9.66 -1.39
CA SER A 40 4.78 -9.97 -2.52
C SER A 40 3.33 -10.20 -2.12
N ASP A 41 3.08 -10.90 -1.01
CA ASP A 41 1.71 -11.15 -0.53
C ASP A 41 0.98 -9.86 -0.17
N ILE A 42 1.62 -8.99 0.62
CA ILE A 42 0.99 -7.75 1.09
C ILE A 42 0.79 -6.76 -0.05
N LEU A 43 1.73 -6.70 -0.99
CA LEU A 43 1.60 -5.93 -2.23
C LEU A 43 0.43 -6.41 -3.09
N ALA A 44 0.28 -7.72 -3.23
CA ALA A 44 -0.82 -8.31 -3.99
C ALA A 44 -2.17 -8.03 -3.32
N ILE A 45 -2.26 -8.16 -1.99
CA ILE A 45 -3.47 -7.82 -1.23
C ILE A 45 -3.79 -6.32 -1.36
N ALA A 46 -2.79 -5.44 -1.24
CA ALA A 46 -2.95 -4.00 -1.42
C ALA A 46 -3.46 -3.66 -2.83
N ALA A 47 -2.94 -4.32 -3.87
CA ALA A 47 -3.44 -4.16 -5.23
C ALA A 47 -4.91 -4.63 -5.35
N VAL A 48 -5.30 -5.74 -4.71
CA VAL A 48 -6.70 -6.19 -4.72
C VAL A 48 -7.61 -5.19 -4.01
N LEU A 49 -7.13 -4.53 -2.96
CA LEU A 49 -7.85 -3.51 -2.20
C LEU A 49 -7.92 -2.15 -2.91
N ASP A 50 -7.18 -1.92 -4.00
CA ASP A 50 -7.41 -0.76 -4.85
C ASP A 50 -8.63 -1.05 -5.76
N PRO A 51 -9.71 -0.25 -5.67
CA PRO A 51 -10.93 -0.47 -6.45
C PRO A 51 -10.72 -0.45 -7.98
N ARG A 52 -9.63 0.16 -8.45
CA ARG A 52 -9.26 0.26 -9.86
C ARG A 52 -8.47 -0.93 -10.38
N LEU A 53 -7.97 -1.78 -9.48
CA LEU A 53 -7.09 -2.90 -9.81
C LEU A 53 -7.79 -4.24 -9.56
N LYS A 54 -8.20 -4.48 -8.31
CA LYS A 54 -8.79 -5.75 -7.84
C LYS A 54 -7.98 -6.99 -8.33
N PHE A 55 -8.64 -8.15 -8.41
CA PHE A 55 -8.03 -9.36 -8.95
C PHE A 55 -7.72 -9.29 -10.44
N ALA A 56 -8.41 -8.43 -11.21
CA ALA A 56 -8.16 -8.26 -12.64
C ALA A 56 -6.70 -7.84 -12.92
N PHE A 57 -6.15 -6.94 -12.10
CA PHE A 57 -4.75 -6.54 -12.20
C PHE A 57 -3.77 -7.69 -11.88
N LEU A 58 -4.06 -8.49 -10.85
CA LEU A 58 -3.22 -9.64 -10.51
C LEU A 58 -3.27 -10.71 -11.59
N GLU A 59 -4.45 -10.96 -12.15
CA GLU A 59 -4.64 -11.90 -13.25
C GLU A 59 -3.82 -11.47 -14.47
N TYR A 60 -3.86 -10.19 -14.84
CA TYR A 60 -3.00 -9.64 -15.89
C TYR A 60 -1.50 -9.84 -15.58
N CYS A 61 -1.06 -9.47 -14.38
CA CYS A 61 0.36 -9.58 -14.00
C CYS A 61 0.85 -11.03 -13.99
N TYR A 62 0.08 -11.95 -13.39
CA TYR A 62 0.49 -13.34 -13.28
C TYR A 62 0.48 -14.05 -14.64
N ASN A 63 -0.49 -13.78 -15.52
CA ASN A 63 -0.50 -14.33 -16.87
C ASN A 63 0.71 -13.86 -17.70
N ILE A 64 1.23 -12.65 -17.48
CA ILE A 64 2.45 -12.17 -18.15
C ILE A 64 3.71 -12.80 -17.56
N LEU A 65 3.72 -13.08 -16.26
CA LEU A 65 4.87 -13.71 -15.61
C LEU A 65 4.99 -15.17 -15.99
N ASP A 66 3.94 -15.93 -15.68
CA ASP A 66 3.85 -17.37 -15.83
C ASP A 66 2.36 -17.80 -15.88
N PRO A 67 1.80 -18.02 -17.09
CA PRO A 67 0.42 -18.46 -17.26
C PRO A 67 0.08 -19.75 -16.53
N ASP A 68 1.04 -20.67 -16.39
CA ASP A 68 0.80 -22.01 -15.84
C ASP A 68 0.54 -21.95 -14.32
N THR A 69 1.22 -21.04 -13.62
CA THR A 69 1.04 -20.83 -12.18
C THR A 69 0.05 -19.71 -11.83
N ALA A 70 -0.45 -18.97 -12.81
CA ALA A 70 -1.26 -17.77 -12.58
C ALA A 70 -2.50 -18.02 -11.73
N LYS A 71 -3.28 -19.06 -12.04
CA LYS A 71 -4.48 -19.42 -11.28
C LYS A 71 -4.16 -19.82 -9.84
N LEU A 72 -3.11 -20.60 -9.64
CA LEU A 72 -2.67 -21.04 -8.31
C LEU A 72 -2.25 -19.84 -7.44
N ASN A 73 -1.54 -18.87 -8.03
CA ASN A 73 -1.15 -17.65 -7.35
C ASN A 73 -2.37 -16.78 -6.97
N LEU A 74 -3.36 -16.65 -7.86
CA LEU A 74 -4.60 -15.93 -7.56
C LEU A 74 -5.39 -16.57 -6.40
N ASP A 75 -5.54 -17.90 -6.42
CA ASP A 75 -6.25 -18.62 -5.37
C ASP A 75 -5.49 -18.55 -4.03
N TYR A 76 -4.16 -18.58 -4.07
CA TYR A 76 -3.31 -18.37 -2.91
C TYR A 76 -3.52 -16.98 -2.28
N ILE A 77 -3.50 -15.90 -3.07
CA ILE A 77 -3.75 -14.53 -2.58
C ILE A 77 -5.19 -14.39 -2.05
N ARG A 78 -6.18 -14.97 -2.74
CA ARG A 78 -7.58 -15.00 -2.26
C ARG A 78 -7.68 -15.67 -0.89
N GLY A 79 -7.03 -16.82 -0.70
CA GLY A 79 -6.99 -17.52 0.59
C GLY A 79 -6.36 -16.68 1.70
N LYS A 80 -5.25 -15.99 1.42
CA LYS A 80 -4.59 -15.07 2.37
C LYS A 80 -5.51 -13.91 2.76
N MET A 81 -6.20 -13.31 1.79
CA MET A 81 -7.12 -12.20 2.03
C MET A 81 -8.32 -12.61 2.89
N VAL A 82 -8.92 -13.78 2.63
CA VAL A 82 -10.00 -14.33 3.47
C VAL A 82 -9.52 -14.59 4.89
N LYS A 83 -8.32 -15.15 5.06
CA LYS A 83 -7.72 -15.40 6.38
C LYS A 83 -7.47 -14.10 7.14
N LEU A 84 -6.92 -13.09 6.47
CA LEU A 84 -6.67 -11.77 7.06
C LEU A 84 -7.97 -11.09 7.48
N PHE A 85 -8.97 -11.05 6.60
CA PHE A 85 -10.28 -10.49 6.92
C PHE A 85 -10.97 -11.22 8.08
N GLY A 86 -10.78 -12.54 8.19
CA GLY A 86 -11.23 -13.34 9.31
C GLY A 86 -10.64 -12.90 10.67
N ALA A 87 -9.41 -12.38 10.69
CA ALA A 87 -8.80 -11.83 11.91
C ALA A 87 -9.49 -10.53 12.34
N TYR A 88 -9.73 -9.61 11.40
CA TYR A 88 -10.41 -8.34 11.65
C TYR A 88 -11.86 -8.51 12.14
N LYS A 89 -12.57 -9.51 11.61
CA LYS A 89 -13.91 -9.88 12.10
C LYS A 89 -13.92 -10.31 13.57
N LYS A 90 -12.90 -11.06 14.00
CA LYS A 90 -12.79 -11.56 15.38
C LYS A 90 -12.50 -10.43 16.36
N GLU A 91 -11.55 -9.55 16.03
CA GLU A 91 -11.20 -8.40 16.86
C GLU A 91 -12.40 -7.48 17.11
N THR A 92 -13.18 -7.20 16.05
CA THR A 92 -14.39 -6.37 16.16
C THR A 92 -15.47 -7.01 17.03
N SER A 93 -15.55 -8.34 17.07
CA SER A 93 -16.50 -9.08 17.92
C SER A 93 -16.11 -9.01 19.40
N THR A 94 -14.82 -8.97 19.71
CA THR A 94 -14.29 -8.82 21.08
C THR A 94 -14.47 -7.40 21.61
N THR A 95 -14.32 -6.37 20.76
CA THR A 95 -14.44 -4.95 21.17
C THR A 95 -15.90 -4.50 21.40
N ARG A 96 -16.90 -5.18 20.81
CA ARG A 96 -18.34 -4.85 21.00
C ARG A 96 -18.87 -5.10 22.41
N ALA A 97 -18.09 -5.69 23.33
CA ALA A 97 -18.46 -5.84 24.73
C ALA A 97 -18.41 -4.51 25.53
N SER A 98 -17.95 -3.41 24.93
CA SER A 98 -18.03 -2.07 25.52
C SER A 98 -18.98 -1.19 24.72
N THR A 99 -20.08 -0.83 25.36
CA THR A 99 -21.14 0.06 24.88
C THR A 99 -20.56 1.33 24.23
N SER A 100 -20.71 1.47 22.91
CA SER A 100 -20.45 2.75 22.24
C SER A 100 -21.75 3.30 21.66
N HIS A 101 -22.20 4.39 22.27
CA HIS A 101 -23.18 5.29 21.70
C HIS A 101 -22.53 5.96 20.50
N ALA A 102 -22.86 5.51 19.28
CA ALA A 102 -22.54 6.26 18.08
C ALA A 102 -23.19 7.66 18.18
N PRO A 103 -22.54 8.73 17.69
CA PRO A 103 -23.17 10.04 17.64
C PRO A 103 -24.34 9.93 16.67
N ARG A 104 -25.56 9.89 17.22
CA ARG A 104 -26.77 10.11 16.43
C ARG A 104 -26.63 11.51 15.85
N HIS A 105 -26.29 11.61 14.56
CA HIS A 105 -26.65 12.79 13.79
C HIS A 105 -28.11 13.07 14.14
N SER A 106 -28.40 14.26 14.65
CA SER A 106 -29.70 14.64 15.19
C SER A 106 -30.77 14.41 14.12
N ILE A 107 -31.39 13.23 14.12
CA ILE A 107 -32.48 12.88 13.22
C ILE A 107 -33.56 13.92 13.49
N PRO A 108 -34.02 14.67 12.48
CA PRO A 108 -35.12 15.60 12.67
C PRO A 108 -36.30 14.86 13.31
N SER A 109 -36.82 15.40 14.41
CA SER A 109 -37.91 14.80 15.17
C SER A 109 -39.08 14.47 14.23
N GLY A 110 -39.52 13.21 14.21
CA GLY A 110 -40.59 12.71 13.32
C GLY A 110 -40.16 11.83 12.15
N TYR A 111 -38.86 11.76 11.83
CA TYR A 111 -38.36 10.92 10.71
C TYR A 111 -37.88 9.52 11.13
N ASP A 112 -37.93 9.17 12.42
CA ASP A 112 -37.40 7.90 12.94
C ASP A 112 -38.05 6.67 12.28
N GLY A 113 -39.39 6.71 12.08
CA GLY A 113 -40.12 5.65 11.38
C GLY A 113 -39.76 5.53 9.89
N PHE A 114 -39.45 6.65 9.23
CA PHE A 114 -39.01 6.66 7.83
C PHE A 114 -37.66 5.96 7.67
N TYR A 115 -36.66 6.34 8.49
CA TYR A 115 -35.35 5.71 8.46
C TYR A 115 -35.40 4.23 8.87
N ALA A 116 -36.22 3.86 9.86
CA ALA A 116 -36.40 2.47 10.27
C ALA A 116 -36.99 1.59 9.15
N TYR A 117 -38.02 2.08 8.44
CA TYR A 117 -38.65 1.36 7.33
C TYR A 117 -37.67 1.07 6.19
N PHE A 118 -36.88 2.07 5.77
CA PHE A 118 -35.89 1.88 4.70
C PHE A 118 -34.70 1.03 5.16
N SER A 119 -34.27 1.16 6.41
CA SER A 119 -33.21 0.32 6.99
C SER A 119 -33.61 -1.16 7.01
N GLN A 120 -34.87 -1.46 7.31
CA GLN A 120 -35.40 -2.83 7.27
C GLN A 120 -35.39 -3.43 5.86
N LYS A 121 -35.62 -2.61 4.81
CA LYS A 121 -35.50 -3.06 3.41
C LYS A 121 -34.05 -3.29 2.98
N ILE A 122 -33.10 -2.51 3.50
CA ILE A 122 -31.66 -2.68 3.23
C ILE A 122 -31.11 -3.93 3.95
N ALA A 123 -31.62 -4.24 5.15
CA ALA A 123 -31.26 -5.44 5.91
C ALA A 123 -31.68 -6.76 5.23
N GLY A 124 -32.52 -6.71 4.19
CA GLY A 124 -32.84 -7.83 3.32
C GLY A 124 -31.81 -8.11 2.22
N GLY A 125 -30.70 -7.35 2.18
CA GLY A 125 -29.60 -7.55 1.25
C GLY A 125 -28.81 -8.84 1.50
N SER A 126 -28.42 -9.50 0.40
CA SER A 126 -27.67 -10.76 0.30
C SER A 126 -26.70 -10.98 1.47
N GLY A 127 -26.79 -12.13 2.16
CA GLY A 127 -25.93 -12.55 3.29
C GLY A 127 -24.45 -12.76 2.95
N LYS A 128 -23.95 -12.10 1.89
CA LYS A 128 -22.55 -12.05 1.48
C LYS A 128 -21.73 -11.28 2.51
N SER A 129 -20.48 -11.66 2.68
CA SER A 129 -19.59 -10.89 3.53
C SER A 129 -19.22 -9.56 2.87
N PRO A 130 -18.79 -8.54 3.65
CA PRO A 130 -18.28 -7.29 3.08
C PRO A 130 -17.17 -7.50 2.05
N LEU A 131 -16.30 -8.50 2.28
CA LEU A 131 -15.25 -8.89 1.34
C LEU A 131 -15.84 -9.40 0.03
N ASP A 132 -16.80 -10.34 0.08
CA ASP A 132 -17.42 -10.89 -1.14
C ASP A 132 -18.16 -9.78 -1.91
N THR A 133 -18.84 -8.89 -1.19
CA THR A 133 -19.53 -7.74 -1.78
C THR A 133 -18.56 -6.84 -2.57
N TYR A 134 -17.42 -6.51 -1.96
CA TYR A 134 -16.38 -5.71 -2.62
C TYR A 134 -15.77 -6.42 -3.84
N LEU A 135 -15.53 -7.73 -3.73
CA LEU A 135 -14.92 -8.51 -4.82
C LEU A 135 -15.88 -8.72 -6.01
N ASP A 136 -17.18 -8.79 -5.75
CA ASP A 136 -18.22 -8.89 -6.79
C ASP A 136 -18.48 -7.57 -7.52
N GLU A 137 -18.13 -6.43 -6.91
CA GLU A 137 -18.29 -5.13 -7.57
C GLU A 137 -17.34 -5.00 -8.78
N PRO A 138 -17.78 -4.34 -9.86
CA PRO A 138 -16.92 -4.12 -11.01
C PRO A 138 -15.69 -3.29 -10.63
N VAL A 139 -14.63 -3.43 -11.43
CA VAL A 139 -13.44 -2.59 -11.32
C VAL A 139 -13.82 -1.15 -11.69
N VAL A 140 -13.35 -0.20 -10.90
CA VAL A 140 -13.55 1.22 -11.19
C VAL A 140 -12.66 1.61 -12.38
N ASP A 141 -13.20 2.36 -13.33
CA ASP A 141 -12.44 2.79 -14.50
C ASP A 141 -11.16 3.55 -14.10
N MET A 142 -10.01 3.04 -14.55
CA MET A 142 -8.71 3.57 -14.13
C MET A 142 -8.43 4.95 -14.73
N GLU A 143 -8.94 5.21 -15.95
CA GLU A 143 -8.70 6.49 -16.64
C GLU A 143 -9.49 7.62 -15.98
N SER A 144 -10.78 7.39 -15.70
CA SER A 144 -11.65 8.35 -15.03
C SER A 144 -11.23 8.64 -13.57
N PHE A 145 -10.57 7.69 -12.92
CA PHE A 145 -10.18 7.77 -11.50
C PHE A 145 -8.67 7.71 -11.27
N ARG A 146 -7.87 8.34 -12.15
CA ARG A 146 -6.40 8.37 -12.04
C ARG A 146 -5.91 8.95 -10.70
N SER A 147 -6.57 9.98 -10.19
CA SER A 147 -6.23 10.66 -8.93
C SER A 147 -6.95 10.10 -7.69
N LEU A 148 -7.55 8.91 -7.77
CA LEU A 148 -8.22 8.29 -6.63
C LEU A 148 -7.21 7.96 -5.54
N ASP A 149 -7.45 8.51 -4.35
CA ASP A 149 -6.79 8.08 -3.12
C ASP A 149 -7.52 6.85 -2.56
N ALA A 150 -6.86 5.70 -2.64
CA ALA A 150 -7.43 4.43 -2.19
C ALA A 150 -7.76 4.45 -0.68
N VAL A 151 -6.95 5.11 0.15
CA VAL A 151 -7.21 5.18 1.60
C VAL A 151 -8.46 6.02 1.88
N SER A 152 -8.58 7.18 1.21
CA SER A 152 -9.78 8.01 1.32
C SER A 152 -11.04 7.28 0.84
N TYR A 153 -10.96 6.54 -0.27
CA TYR A 153 -12.07 5.69 -0.74
C TYR A 153 -12.55 4.72 0.36
N TRP A 154 -11.63 4.05 1.06
CA TRP A 154 -12.00 3.10 2.10
C TRP A 154 -12.60 3.77 3.34
N LYS A 155 -12.13 4.98 3.69
CA LYS A 155 -12.70 5.81 4.77
C LYS A 155 -14.12 6.24 4.43
N ASP A 156 -14.36 6.71 3.22
CA ASP A 156 -15.68 7.17 2.77
C ASP A 156 -16.70 6.01 2.71
N ASN A 157 -16.23 4.80 2.41
CA ASN A 157 -17.06 3.59 2.34
C ASN A 157 -17.04 2.75 3.63
N ALA A 158 -16.54 3.29 4.75
CA ALA A 158 -16.40 2.57 6.02
C ALA A 158 -17.73 2.02 6.57
N SER A 159 -18.82 2.75 6.41
CA SER A 159 -20.16 2.30 6.84
C SER A 159 -20.66 1.10 6.03
N ARG A 160 -20.28 1.03 4.74
CA ARG A 160 -20.68 -0.03 3.81
C ARG A 160 -19.85 -1.30 4.00
N PHE A 161 -18.53 -1.17 4.08
CA PHE A 161 -17.62 -2.32 4.11
C PHE A 161 -17.12 -2.69 5.52
N LYS A 162 -17.40 -1.87 6.53
CA LYS A 162 -17.16 -2.16 7.96
C LYS A 162 -15.72 -2.61 8.23
N GLU A 163 -15.53 -3.82 8.78
CA GLU A 163 -14.22 -4.37 9.15
C GLU A 163 -13.27 -4.47 7.96
N LEU A 164 -13.79 -4.57 6.73
CA LEU A 164 -12.97 -4.59 5.52
C LEU A 164 -12.32 -3.22 5.26
N SER A 165 -13.03 -2.11 5.52
CA SER A 165 -12.46 -0.77 5.37
C SER A 165 -11.29 -0.54 6.32
N SER A 166 -11.38 -1.03 7.57
CA SER A 166 -10.27 -0.96 8.52
C SER A 166 -9.07 -1.77 8.03
N MET A 167 -9.30 -3.04 7.65
CA MET A 167 -8.26 -3.89 7.06
C MET A 167 -7.61 -3.22 5.85
N ALA A 168 -8.41 -2.60 4.98
CA ALA A 168 -7.90 -1.96 3.79
C ALA A 168 -7.05 -0.73 4.10
N CYS A 169 -7.51 0.13 5.01
CA CYS A 169 -6.73 1.28 5.46
C CYS A 169 -5.40 0.86 6.07
N ASP A 170 -5.40 -0.17 6.93
CA ASP A 170 -4.19 -0.66 7.58
C ASP A 170 -3.19 -1.21 6.56
N VAL A 171 -3.65 -2.06 5.63
CA VAL A 171 -2.81 -2.65 4.57
C VAL A 171 -2.26 -1.58 3.63
N LEU A 172 -3.10 -0.65 3.17
CA LEU A 172 -2.69 0.41 2.24
C LEU A 172 -1.79 1.47 2.88
N SER A 173 -1.79 1.56 4.21
CA SER A 173 -0.91 2.47 4.96
C SER A 173 0.49 1.88 5.20
N ILE A 174 0.73 0.61 4.86
CA ILE A 174 2.06 -0.01 5.00
C ILE A 174 3.02 0.66 4.01
N PRO A 175 4.09 1.33 4.49
CA PRO A 175 5.07 1.93 3.60
C PRO A 175 5.81 0.81 2.84
N LEU A 176 5.77 0.89 1.50
CA LEU A 176 6.37 -0.13 0.63
C LEU A 176 7.89 0.01 0.48
N THR A 177 8.47 1.14 0.89
CA THR A 177 9.91 1.41 0.73
C THR A 177 10.56 1.71 2.06
N THR A 178 11.76 1.14 2.27
CA THR A 178 12.68 1.56 3.34
C THR A 178 13.17 3.00 3.14
N VAL A 179 12.97 3.58 1.96
CA VAL A 179 13.28 5.00 1.69
C VAL A 179 12.51 5.93 2.63
N ALA A 180 11.30 5.57 3.07
CA ALA A 180 10.58 6.34 4.09
C ALA A 180 11.30 6.35 5.46
N SER A 181 11.93 5.23 5.84
CA SER A 181 12.72 5.17 7.07
C SER A 181 14.08 5.85 6.90
N GLU A 182 14.78 5.66 5.78
CA GLU A 182 16.04 6.36 5.47
C GLU A 182 15.85 7.88 5.37
N SER A 183 14.75 8.35 4.79
CA SER A 183 14.35 9.75 4.80
C SER A 183 14.09 10.24 6.23
N SER A 184 13.35 9.47 7.03
CA SER A 184 13.14 9.79 8.45
C SER A 184 14.45 9.85 9.24
N PHE A 185 15.43 8.97 8.95
CA PHE A 185 16.76 8.97 9.53
C PHE A 185 17.64 10.12 9.02
N SER A 186 17.56 10.48 7.74
CA SER A 186 18.22 11.65 7.14
C SER A 186 17.67 12.95 7.68
N ILE A 187 16.37 13.01 7.91
CA ILE A 187 15.70 14.09 8.61
C ILE A 187 16.13 14.13 10.09
N GLY A 188 16.24 12.96 10.73
CA GLY A 188 16.78 12.79 12.08
C GLY A 188 18.22 13.28 12.20
N SER A 189 19.06 13.05 11.19
CA SER A 189 20.44 13.55 11.16
C SER A 189 20.49 15.09 11.07
N ARG A 190 19.51 15.73 10.41
CA ARG A 190 19.37 17.21 10.45
C ARG A 190 18.93 17.73 11.83
N VAL A 191 18.17 16.94 12.60
CA VAL A 191 17.83 17.25 14.01
C VAL A 191 19.06 17.04 14.92
N LEU A 192 19.91 16.08 14.58
CA LEU A 192 21.16 15.71 15.26
C LEU A 192 22.40 16.28 14.55
N ASN A 193 22.60 17.59 14.63
CA ASN A 193 23.84 18.20 14.11
C ASN A 193 25.04 17.91 15.05
N LYS A 194 26.29 18.07 14.58
CA LYS A 194 27.56 17.78 15.31
C LYS A 194 27.65 18.40 16.71
N TYR A 195 26.89 19.46 16.97
CA TYR A 195 26.81 20.20 18.24
C TYR A 195 25.73 19.69 19.22
N ARG A 196 24.88 18.73 18.81
CA ARG A 196 23.79 18.12 19.63
C ARG A 196 24.00 16.62 19.89
N SER A 197 25.22 16.13 19.71
CA SER A 197 25.64 14.73 19.86
C SER A 197 25.56 14.16 21.28
N CYS A 198 25.21 14.99 22.28
CA CYS A 198 25.12 14.61 23.70
C CYS A 198 23.69 14.29 24.18
N LEU A 199 22.72 14.18 23.27
CA LEU A 199 21.36 13.78 23.62
C LEU A 199 21.27 12.27 23.85
N LEU A 200 20.63 11.86 24.95
CA LEU A 200 20.25 10.47 25.18
C LEU A 200 19.31 9.98 24.07
N THR A 201 19.47 8.72 23.67
CA THR A 201 18.69 8.08 22.59
C THR A 201 17.18 8.23 22.79
N THR A 202 16.71 8.20 24.04
CA THR A 202 15.30 8.41 24.41
C THR A 202 14.79 9.81 24.08
N ASN A 203 15.61 10.85 24.32
CA ASN A 203 15.26 12.24 24.01
C ASN A 203 15.31 12.50 22.50
N VAL A 204 16.23 11.85 21.79
CA VAL A 204 16.29 11.87 20.32
C VAL A 204 15.02 11.27 19.72
N GLN A 205 14.61 10.10 20.19
CA GLN A 205 13.38 9.45 19.75
C GLN A 205 12.15 10.33 20.05
N ALA A 206 12.06 10.89 21.26
CA ALA A 206 10.97 11.81 21.61
C ALA A 206 10.94 13.06 20.71
N LEU A 207 12.09 13.65 20.38
CA LEU A 207 12.17 14.80 19.48
C LEU A 207 11.75 14.47 18.04
N ILE A 208 12.19 13.31 17.51
CA ILE A 208 11.80 12.86 16.17
C ILE A 208 10.30 12.55 16.13
N CYS A 209 9.79 11.81 17.12
CA CYS A 209 8.37 11.51 17.26
C CYS A 209 7.53 12.78 17.38
N ALA A 210 7.90 13.72 18.25
CA ALA A 210 7.20 14.99 18.42
C ALA A 210 7.20 15.81 17.12
N ARG A 211 8.35 15.90 16.44
CA ARG A 211 8.44 16.59 15.15
C ARG A 211 7.51 15.95 14.11
N ASN A 212 7.57 14.63 13.94
CA ASN A 212 6.76 13.91 12.96
C ASN A 212 5.26 14.02 13.29
N TRP A 213 4.92 14.04 14.58
CA TRP A 213 3.55 14.28 15.04
C TRP A 213 3.04 15.69 14.70
N PHE A 214 3.87 16.71 14.91
CA PHE A 214 3.47 18.11 14.66
C PHE A 214 3.51 18.53 13.19
N ARG A 215 4.41 17.94 12.38
CA ARG A 215 4.66 18.38 10.99
C ARG A 215 4.28 17.35 9.94
N GLY A 216 3.78 16.19 10.34
CA GLY A 216 3.59 15.05 9.45
C GLY A 216 4.91 14.51 8.90
N PHE A 217 4.82 13.49 8.05
CA PHE A 217 5.94 13.07 7.22
C PHE A 217 6.00 14.01 6.02
N GLN A 218 7.12 14.72 5.85
CA GLN A 218 7.28 15.61 4.71
C GLN A 218 7.40 14.75 3.45
N GLU A 219 6.43 14.85 2.52
CA GLU A 219 6.57 14.27 1.18
C GLU A 219 7.80 14.92 0.52
N ILE A 220 8.82 14.10 0.25
CA ILE A 220 9.93 14.55 -0.58
C ILE A 220 9.41 14.51 -2.01
N GLY A 221 8.90 15.64 -2.50
CA GLY A 221 8.64 15.90 -3.92
C GLY A 221 9.91 15.91 -4.79
N GLY A 222 10.91 15.11 -4.43
CA GLY A 222 12.23 14.99 -5.06
C GLY A 222 12.59 13.57 -5.45
N GLU A 223 11.65 12.61 -5.45
CA GLU A 223 11.91 11.26 -5.97
C GLU A 223 12.31 11.27 -7.46
N ILE A 224 11.91 12.30 -8.21
CA ILE A 224 12.37 12.52 -9.58
C ILE A 224 13.84 12.95 -9.59
N GLU A 225 14.23 13.89 -8.74
CA GLU A 225 15.61 14.40 -8.63
C GLU A 225 16.61 13.35 -8.14
N LEU A 226 16.22 12.45 -7.23
CA LEU A 226 17.11 11.40 -6.72
C LEU A 226 17.40 10.33 -7.78
N PHE A 227 16.40 10.01 -8.62
CA PHE A 227 16.58 9.12 -9.77
C PHE A 227 17.43 9.79 -10.86
N TYR A 228 17.20 11.08 -11.16
CA TYR A 228 18.05 11.85 -12.07
C TYR A 228 19.48 12.07 -11.52
N TRP A 229 19.66 12.21 -10.21
CA TRP A 229 20.98 12.36 -9.59
C TRP A 229 21.78 11.06 -9.61
N ILE A 230 21.13 9.92 -9.38
CA ILE A 230 21.75 8.59 -9.53
C ILE A 230 22.11 8.33 -11.00
N LEU A 231 21.20 8.62 -11.95
CA LEU A 231 21.47 8.48 -13.38
C LEU A 231 22.54 9.45 -13.89
N SER A 232 22.58 10.70 -13.42
CA SER A 232 23.63 11.67 -13.76
C SER A 232 24.98 11.21 -13.25
N ARG A 233 25.07 10.67 -12.02
CA ARG A 233 26.31 10.13 -11.48
C ARG A 233 26.82 8.90 -12.23
N ILE A 234 25.92 8.05 -12.72
CA ILE A 234 26.26 6.87 -13.54
C ILE A 234 26.71 7.30 -14.94
N TYR A 235 26.10 8.33 -15.52
CA TYR A 235 26.49 8.89 -16.81
C TYR A 235 27.85 9.61 -16.75
N ASP A 236 28.11 10.37 -15.68
CA ASP A 236 29.36 11.11 -15.49
C ASP A 236 30.56 10.22 -15.10
N SER A 237 30.30 9.00 -14.60
CA SER A 237 31.37 8.03 -14.32
C SER A 237 31.76 7.16 -15.53
N GLY A 238 31.08 7.30 -16.68
CA GLY A 238 31.39 6.63 -17.94
C GLY A 238 32.26 7.41 -18.93
N LEU A 239 32.53 8.70 -18.67
CA LEU A 239 33.33 9.58 -19.54
C LEU A 239 34.61 10.04 -18.81
N GLY A 240 35.51 9.09 -18.55
CA GLY A 240 36.73 9.37 -17.81
C GLY A 240 37.90 8.45 -18.11
N SER A 241 38.06 7.93 -19.33
CA SER A 241 39.30 7.26 -19.75
C SER A 241 39.44 7.07 -21.27
N LYS A 242 39.45 8.16 -22.02
CA LYS A 242 40.19 8.22 -23.30
C LYS A 242 40.86 9.58 -23.46
N GLN A 243 42.08 9.67 -22.96
CA GLN A 243 43.20 10.32 -23.63
C GLN A 243 44.45 9.48 -23.37
#